data_AF-A0A967VJ41-F1
#
_entry.id   AF-A0A967VJ41-F1
#
_cell.length_a   1.000
_cell.length_b   1.000
_cell.length_c   1.000
_cell.angle_alpha   90.00
_cell.angle_beta   90.00
_cell.angle_gamma   90.00
#
_symmetry.space_group_name_H-M   'P 1'
#
loop_
_entity.id
_entity.type
_entity.pdbx_description
1 polymer ?
#
loop_
_entity_poly.entity_id
_entity_poly.type
_entity_poly.pdbx_seq_one_letter_code
_entity_poly.pdbx_strand_id
1 'polypeptide(L)'
;GDSDTMVRMRAARLTGVFGVDSAVPALVGMLSGDAEVGVRQAAAWALGKIGTAEAFAALREAASIEEVSLVRDAIDVAMRMR
;
A
#
# COMPACT_ATOMS: atom_id res chain seq x y z
N GLY A 1 -2.10 -0.94 16.68
CA GLY A 1 -1.84 -1.81 15.53
C GLY A 1 -1.48 -3.17 16.04
N ASP A 2 -1.98 -4.23 15.42
CA ASP A 2 -1.56 -5.60 15.73
C ASP A 2 -0.04 -5.72 15.49
N SER A 3 0.69 -6.23 16.48
CA SER A 3 2.15 -6.44 16.39
C SER A 3 2.51 -7.51 15.36
N ASP A 4 1.58 -8.37 14.98
CA ASP A 4 1.80 -9.44 14.01
C ASP A 4 1.81 -8.88 12.56
N THR A 5 3.00 -8.97 11.96
CA THR A 5 3.27 -8.63 10.57
C THR A 5 2.31 -9.31 9.60
N MET A 6 2.00 -10.59 9.80
CA MET A 6 1.11 -11.36 8.94
C MET A 6 -0.33 -10.85 9.02
N VAL A 7 -0.79 -10.43 10.20
CA VAL A 7 -2.11 -9.83 10.37
C VAL A 7 -2.21 -8.52 9.60
N ARG A 8 -1.23 -7.62 9.75
CA ARG A 8 -1.20 -6.34 9.03
C ARG A 8 -1.14 -6.53 7.51
N MET A 9 -0.27 -7.44 7.03
CA MET A 9 -0.18 -7.78 5.60
C MET A 9 -1.51 -8.29 5.03
N ARG A 10 -2.17 -9.23 5.75
CA ARG A 10 -3.45 -9.80 5.32
C ARG A 10 -4.56 -8.75 5.31
N ALA A 11 -4.61 -7.91 6.34
CA ALA A 11 -5.58 -6.83 6.43
C ALA A 11 -5.45 -5.89 5.22
N ALA A 12 -4.24 -5.40 4.91
CA ALA A 12 -4.02 -4.55 3.74
C ALA A 12 -4.47 -5.21 2.43
N ARG A 13 -4.10 -6.49 2.21
CA ARG A 13 -4.51 -7.23 1.01
C ARG A 13 -6.03 -7.35 0.89
N LEU A 14 -6.72 -7.72 1.95
CA LEU A 14 -8.17 -7.87 1.93
C LEU A 14 -8.85 -6.54 1.63
N THR A 15 -8.40 -5.44 2.24
CA THR A 15 -8.88 -4.09 1.96
C THR A 15 -8.79 -3.74 0.48
N GLY A 16 -7.66 -4.05 -0.17
CA GLY A 16 -7.49 -3.86 -1.61
C GLY A 16 -8.41 -4.74 -2.46
N VAL A 17 -8.59 -6.01 -2.08
CA VAL A 17 -9.50 -6.95 -2.78
C VAL A 17 -10.94 -6.45 -2.75
N PHE A 18 -11.39 -5.92 -1.62
CA PHE A 18 -12.74 -5.41 -1.45
C PHE A 18 -12.94 -3.98 -1.98
N GLY A 19 -11.86 -3.29 -2.38
CA GLY A 19 -11.96 -1.91 -2.88
C GLY A 19 -12.51 -0.94 -1.84
N VAL A 20 -12.04 -1.04 -0.59
CA VAL A 20 -12.54 -0.20 0.50
C VAL A 20 -11.89 1.18 0.44
N ASP A 21 -12.48 2.10 -0.31
CA ASP A 21 -11.96 3.46 -0.52
C ASP A 21 -11.71 4.21 0.79
N SER A 22 -12.57 4.04 1.79
CA SER A 22 -12.43 4.69 3.10
C SER A 22 -11.17 4.25 3.87
N ALA A 23 -10.52 3.18 3.44
CA ALA A 23 -9.29 2.68 4.06
C ALA A 23 -8.01 3.26 3.43
N VAL A 24 -8.12 4.09 2.38
CA VAL A 24 -6.95 4.72 1.74
C VAL A 24 -6.04 5.40 2.78
N PRO A 25 -6.51 6.26 3.70
CA PRO A 25 -5.63 6.90 4.69
C PRO A 25 -4.86 5.91 5.56
N ALA A 26 -5.49 4.80 5.94
CA ALA A 26 -4.84 3.76 6.74
C ALA A 26 -3.76 3.02 5.94
N LEU A 27 -4.05 2.69 4.68
CA LEU A 27 -3.09 2.05 3.78
C LEU A 27 -1.90 2.97 3.45
N VAL A 28 -2.12 4.28 3.32
CA VAL A 28 -1.03 5.26 3.17
C VAL A 28 -0.12 5.25 4.39
N GLY A 29 -0.68 5.24 5.60
CA GLY A 29 0.10 5.12 6.82
C GLY A 29 0.96 3.84 6.87
N MET A 30 0.42 2.72 6.37
CA MET A 30 1.15 1.46 6.27
C MET A 30 2.26 1.52 5.21
N LEU A 31 1.98 2.10 4.04
CA LEU A 31 2.95 2.24 2.96
C LEU A 31 4.14 3.13 3.33
N SER A 32 3.93 4.19 4.12
CA SER A 32 5.01 5.12 4.46
C SER A 32 5.72 4.81 5.77
N GLY A 33 5.07 4.05 6.68
CA GLY A 33 5.52 3.94 8.07
C GLY A 33 5.70 2.54 8.63
N ASP A 34 5.27 1.48 7.93
CA ASP A 34 5.44 0.12 8.48
C ASP A 34 6.88 -0.37 8.36
N ALA A 35 7.42 -0.90 9.46
CA ALA A 35 8.79 -1.43 9.51
C ALA A 35 8.98 -2.60 8.53
N GLU A 36 7.91 -3.36 8.27
CA GLU A 36 7.97 -4.59 7.51
C GLU A 36 7.74 -4.35 6.02
N VAL A 37 8.76 -4.68 5.21
CA VAL A 37 8.73 -4.54 3.75
C VAL A 37 7.49 -5.21 3.14
N GLY A 38 7.14 -6.40 3.62
CA GLY A 38 5.97 -7.13 3.13
C GLY A 38 4.64 -6.41 3.41
N VAL A 39 4.55 -5.66 4.51
CA VAL A 39 3.36 -4.84 4.82
C VAL A 39 3.28 -3.65 3.88
N ARG A 40 4.40 -2.96 3.63
CA ARG A 40 4.43 -1.83 2.70
C ARG A 40 4.08 -2.25 1.27
N GLN A 41 4.61 -3.39 0.80
CA GLN A 41 4.23 -3.96 -0.50
C GLN A 41 2.72 -4.30 -0.58
N ALA A 42 2.16 -4.87 0.49
CA ALA A 42 0.73 -5.18 0.55
C ALA A 42 -0.13 -3.90 0.52
N ALA A 43 0.30 -2.84 1.19
CA ALA A 43 -0.36 -1.55 1.18
C ALA A 43 -0.29 -0.88 -0.22
N ALA A 44 0.87 -0.88 -0.87
CA ALA A 44 1.03 -0.39 -2.24
C ALA A 44 0.09 -1.11 -3.22
N TRP A 45 0.09 -2.45 -3.17
CA TRP A 45 -0.80 -3.26 -4.00
C TRP A 45 -2.28 -2.92 -3.74
N ALA A 46 -2.67 -2.79 -2.47
CA ALA A 46 -4.05 -2.49 -2.10
C ALA A 46 -4.50 -1.10 -2.59
N LEU A 47 -3.64 -0.09 -2.49
CA LEU A 47 -3.89 1.24 -3.03
C LEU A 47 -4.07 1.21 -4.56
N GLY A 48 -3.23 0.45 -5.27
CA GLY A 48 -3.38 0.26 -6.73
C GLY A 48 -4.69 -0.44 -7.10
N LYS A 49 -5.14 -1.42 -6.30
CA LYS A 49 -6.42 -2.11 -6.50
C LYS A 49 -7.63 -1.25 -6.21
N ILE A 50 -7.55 -0.38 -5.20
CA ILE A 50 -8.59 0.61 -4.89
C ILE A 50 -8.72 1.62 -6.04
N GLY A 51 -7.59 2.11 -6.55
CA GLY A 51 -7.56 2.86 -7.80
C GLY A 51 -8.22 4.25 -7.76
N THR A 52 -8.51 4.80 -6.59
CA THR A 52 -9.00 6.17 -6.44
C THR A 52 -7.89 7.18 -6.77
N ALA A 53 -8.27 8.42 -7.10
CA ALA A 53 -7.32 9.49 -7.35
C ALA A 53 -6.40 9.76 -6.13
N GLU A 54 -6.96 9.66 -4.93
CA GLU A 54 -6.21 9.77 -3.67
C GLU A 54 -5.19 8.64 -3.52
N ALA A 55 -5.58 7.40 -3.80
CA ALA A 55 -4.68 6.25 -3.73
C ALA A 55 -3.49 6.39 -4.71
N PHE A 56 -3.73 6.82 -5.94
CA PHE A 56 -2.66 7.05 -6.92
C PHE A 56 -1.77 8.26 -6.57
N ALA A 57 -2.32 9.31 -5.97
CA ALA A 57 -1.53 10.43 -5.48
C ALA A 57 -0.55 9.96 -4.39
N ALA A 58 -1.04 9.16 -3.44
CA ALA A 58 -0.21 8.61 -2.38
C ALA A 58 0.86 7.63 -2.90
N LEU A 59 0.54 6.78 -3.88
CA LEU A 59 1.53 5.91 -4.53
C LEU A 59 2.66 6.72 -5.18
N ARG A 60 2.33 7.82 -5.86
CA ARG A 60 3.33 8.69 -6.50
C ARG A 60 4.24 9.37 -5.48
N GLU A 61 3.66 9.85 -4.38
CA GLU A 61 4.44 10.43 -3.28
C GLU A 61 5.38 9.37 -2.67
N ALA A 62 4.85 8.19 -2.34
CA ALA A 62 5.63 7.10 -1.76
C ALA A 62 6.79 6.65 -2.68
N ALA A 63 6.58 6.62 -4.00
CA ALA A 63 7.65 6.29 -4.96
C ALA A 63 8.86 7.22 -4.86
N SER A 64 8.67 8.48 -4.45
CA SER A 64 9.74 9.47 -4.35
C SER A 64 10.59 9.38 -3.07
N ILE A 65 10.10 8.68 -2.04
CA ILE A 65 10.74 8.64 -0.70
C ILE A 65 11.04 7.22 -0.21
N GLU A 66 10.37 6.20 -0.74
CA GLU A 66 10.64 4.81 -0.38
C GLU A 66 12.04 4.45 -0.84
N GLU A 67 12.85 3.80 0.00
CA GLU A 67 14.24 3.43 -0.31
C GLU A 67 14.40 1.96 -0.69
N VAL A 68 13.46 1.11 -0.26
CA VAL A 68 13.53 -0.33 -0.51
C VAL A 68 13.05 -0.63 -1.93
N SER A 69 13.97 -1.14 -2.77
CA SER A 69 13.69 -1.51 -4.17
C SER A 69 12.45 -2.38 -4.33
N LEU A 70 12.27 -3.39 -3.47
CA LEU A 70 11.12 -4.28 -3.51
C LEU A 70 9.78 -3.56 -3.29
N VAL A 71 9.76 -2.49 -2.50
CA VAL A 71 8.57 -1.68 -2.26
C VAL A 71 8.38 -0.70 -3.41
N ARG A 72 9.46 -0.06 -3.91
CA ARG A 72 9.41 0.77 -5.13
C ARG A 72 8.80 -0.01 -6.30
N ASP A 73 9.27 -1.22 -6.57
CA ASP A 73 8.74 -2.08 -7.64
C ASP A 73 7.25 -2.38 -7.45
N ALA A 74 6.81 -2.62 -6.21
CA ALA A 74 5.40 -2.86 -5.90
C ALA A 74 4.54 -1.60 -6.13
N ILE A 75 5.02 -0.41 -5.73
CA ILE A 75 4.37 0.87 -6.00
C ILE A 75 4.26 1.09 -7.51
N ASP A 76 5.32 0.80 -8.24
CA ASP A 76 5.40 0.91 -9.68
C ASP A 76 4.38 0.01 -10.39
N VAL A 77 4.28 -1.25 -9.98
CA VAL A 77 3.28 -2.19 -10.48
C VAL A 77 1.88 -1.70 -10.15
N ALA A 78 1.64 -1.24 -8.93
CA ALA A 78 0.35 -0.70 -8.49
C ALA A 78 -0.11 0.50 -9.33
N MET A 79 0.81 1.40 -9.69
CA MET A 79 0.51 2.55 -10.56
C MET A 79 0.07 2.15 -11.98
N ARG A 80 0.43 0.95 -12.44
CA ARG A 80 0.08 0.42 -13.78
C ARG A 80 -1.25 -0.35 -13.80
N MET A 81 -1.92 -0.52 -12.65
CA MET A 81 -3.18 -1.28 -12.54
C MET A 81 -4.42 -0.55 -13.08
N ARG A 82 -4.26 0.70 -13.55
CA ARG A 82 -5.34 1.52 -14.10
C ARG A 82 -5.95 0.92 -15.37
#